data_AF-A0A7H9B4X9-F1
#
_entry.id   AF-A0A7H9B4X9-F1
#
_cell.length_a   1.000
_cell.length_b   1.000
_cell.length_c   1.000
_cell.angle_alpha   90.00
_cell.angle_beta   90.00
_cell.angle_gamma   90.00
#
_symmetry.space_group_name_H-M   'P 1'
#
loop_
_entity.id
_entity.type
_entity.pdbx_description
1 polymer ?
#
loop_
_entity_poly.entity_id
_entity_poly.type
_entity_poly.pdbx_seq_one_letter_code
_entity_poly.pdbx_strand_id
1 'polypeptide(L)'
;MDSLTQYRDSIKERLDNADLLVAKLVHENTVLTQTVETKTQEIEGFQQQIHGLEEKVRELTSLQAKQEENMEIVKDLFEHLCGVRVHKSYEDDTGLWFDTSQGSKNGIMDYKLGFVKSESFPGTEVIYVPLLKQRTSDELRILQNQIPAYMFDTLSFPLKALHQFYSKMARCLNKKVNENN
;
A
#
# COMPACT_ATOMS: atom_id res chain seq x y z
N MET A 1 15.93 -70.78 -57.23
CA MET A 1 15.78 -69.32 -57.39
C MET A 1 17.16 -68.75 -57.63
N ASP A 2 17.28 -67.78 -58.53
CA ASP A 2 18.52 -67.12 -58.89
C ASP A 2 19.02 -66.24 -57.71
N SER A 3 20.27 -66.41 -57.31
CA SER A 3 20.87 -65.76 -56.14
C SER A 3 20.92 -64.24 -56.28
N LEU A 4 21.01 -63.75 -57.51
CA LEU A 4 20.90 -62.33 -57.82
C LEU A 4 19.50 -61.77 -57.52
N THR A 5 18.44 -62.56 -57.73
CA THR A 5 17.06 -62.11 -57.47
C THR A 5 16.81 -61.96 -55.98
N GLN A 6 17.29 -62.91 -55.16
CA GLN A 6 17.17 -62.83 -53.70
C GLN A 6 17.98 -61.67 -53.11
N TYR A 7 19.18 -61.40 -53.64
CA TYR A 7 19.98 -60.24 -53.24
C TYR A 7 19.27 -58.92 -53.60
N ARG A 8 18.72 -58.82 -54.82
CA ARG A 8 17.94 -57.66 -55.27
C ARG A 8 16.75 -57.39 -54.35
N ASP A 9 15.99 -58.42 -53.98
CA ASP A 9 14.81 -58.27 -53.12
C ASP A 9 15.19 -57.86 -51.70
N SER A 10 16.28 -58.41 -51.14
CA SER A 10 16.80 -57.99 -49.83
C SER A 10 17.30 -56.55 -49.82
N ILE A 11 17.99 -56.11 -50.89
CA ILE A 11 18.42 -54.71 -51.03
C ILE A 11 17.22 -53.79 -51.16
N LYS A 12 16.20 -54.18 -51.92
CA LYS A 12 14.96 -53.42 -52.07
C LYS A 12 14.25 -53.24 -50.73
N GLU A 13 14.08 -54.31 -49.96
CA GLU A 13 13.47 -54.25 -48.63
C GLU A 13 14.27 -53.38 -47.65
N ARG A 14 15.61 -53.45 -47.71
CA ARG A 14 16.47 -52.57 -46.90
C ARG A 14 16.35 -51.10 -47.29
N LEU A 15 16.27 -50.81 -48.59
CA LEU A 15 16.07 -49.46 -49.10
C LEU A 15 14.69 -48.92 -48.71
N ASP A 16 13.63 -49.69 -48.91
CA ASP A 16 12.26 -49.30 -48.56
C ASP A 16 12.12 -49.01 -47.05
N ASN A 17 12.76 -49.82 -46.20
CA ASN A 17 12.80 -49.60 -44.75
C ASN A 17 13.64 -48.37 -44.34
N ALA A 18 14.76 -48.14 -45.02
CA ALA A 18 15.60 -46.96 -44.80
C ALA A 18 14.87 -45.67 -45.23
N ASP A 19 14.20 -45.68 -46.38
CA ASP A 19 13.41 -44.56 -46.89
C ASP A 19 12.25 -44.23 -45.95
N LEU A 20 11.56 -45.25 -45.42
CA LEU A 20 10.50 -45.05 -44.43
C LEU A 20 11.04 -44.45 -43.12
N LEU A 21 12.20 -44.90 -42.64
CA LEU A 21 12.83 -44.35 -41.44
C LEU A 21 13.29 -42.90 -41.66
N VAL A 22 13.93 -42.62 -42.79
CA VAL A 22 14.35 -41.27 -43.17
C VAL A 22 13.13 -40.35 -43.27
N ALA A 23 12.04 -40.79 -43.91
CA ALA A 23 10.81 -40.01 -43.99
C ALA A 23 10.22 -39.68 -42.62
N LYS A 24 10.22 -40.65 -41.68
CA LYS A 24 9.78 -40.41 -40.30
C LYS A 24 10.66 -39.41 -39.57
N LEU A 25 11.98 -39.55 -39.67
CA LEU A 25 12.94 -38.64 -39.02
C LEU A 25 12.87 -37.23 -39.62
N VAL A 26 12.67 -37.09 -40.93
CA VAL A 26 12.48 -35.80 -41.59
C VAL A 26 11.18 -35.15 -41.13
N HIS A 27 10.10 -35.93 -41.04
CA HIS A 27 8.82 -35.42 -40.53
C HIS A 27 8.95 -34.97 -39.07
N GLU A 28 9.55 -35.78 -38.20
CA GLU A 28 9.77 -35.44 -36.79
C GLU A 28 10.64 -34.19 -36.62
N ASN A 29 11.75 -34.08 -37.37
CA ASN A 29 12.56 -32.87 -37.39
C ASN A 29 11.77 -31.64 -37.84
N THR A 30 10.91 -31.78 -38.85
CA THR A 30 10.09 -30.66 -39.35
C THR A 30 9.12 -30.18 -38.27
N VAL A 31 8.46 -31.11 -37.56
CA VAL A 31 7.53 -30.78 -36.46
C VAL A 31 8.28 -30.14 -35.29
N LEU A 32 9.47 -30.65 -34.94
CA LEU A 32 10.30 -30.08 -33.89
C LEU A 32 10.77 -28.66 -34.27
N THR A 33 11.20 -28.42 -35.50
CA THR A 33 11.58 -27.08 -35.98
C THR A 33 10.41 -26.11 -35.87
N GLN A 34 9.22 -26.50 -36.32
CA GLN A 34 8.03 -25.65 -36.21
C GLN A 34 7.65 -25.37 -34.75
N THR A 35 7.81 -26.35 -33.87
CA THR A 35 7.57 -26.19 -32.43
C THR A 35 8.56 -25.21 -31.80
N VAL A 36 9.85 -25.32 -32.15
CA VAL A 36 10.89 -24.40 -31.69
C VAL A 36 10.58 -22.98 -32.16
N GLU A 37 10.24 -22.77 -33.43
CA GLU A 37 9.88 -21.46 -33.97
C GLU A 37 8.69 -20.84 -33.23
N THR A 38 7.63 -21.63 -33.00
CA THR A 38 6.44 -21.18 -32.25
C THR A 38 6.81 -20.77 -30.82
N LYS A 39 7.63 -21.58 -30.14
CA LYS A 39 8.06 -21.29 -28.76
C LYS A 39 8.98 -20.08 -28.69
N THR A 40 9.84 -19.87 -29.69
CA THR A 40 10.68 -18.67 -29.77
C THR A 40 9.83 -17.41 -29.90
N GLN A 41 8.80 -17.42 -30.75
CA GLN A 41 7.87 -16.29 -30.89
C GLN A 41 7.09 -16.02 -29.59
N GLU A 42 6.63 -17.07 -28.90
CA GLU A 42 5.98 -16.93 -27.59
C GLU A 42 6.94 -16.30 -26.56
N ILE A 43 8.19 -16.74 -26.51
CA ILE A 43 9.22 -16.19 -25.60
C ILE A 43 9.45 -14.70 -25.88
N GLU A 44 9.60 -14.31 -27.16
CA GLU A 44 9.76 -12.91 -27.54
C GLU A 44 8.54 -12.07 -27.13
N GLY A 45 7.33 -12.60 -27.32
CA GLY A 45 6.09 -11.95 -26.88
C GLY A 45 6.04 -11.76 -25.36
N PHE A 46 6.41 -12.79 -24.58
CA PHE A 46 6.48 -12.67 -23.12
C PHE A 46 7.58 -11.71 -22.67
N GLN A 47 8.74 -11.69 -23.33
CA GLN A 47 9.81 -10.74 -23.03
C GLN A 47 9.37 -9.29 -23.22
N GLN A 48 8.62 -9.00 -24.29
CA GLN A 48 8.05 -7.66 -24.52
C GLN A 48 7.03 -7.28 -23.44
N GLN A 49 6.17 -8.22 -23.03
CA GLN A 49 5.22 -7.98 -21.96
C GLN A 49 5.91 -7.71 -20.61
N ILE A 50 6.94 -8.49 -20.27
CA ILE A 50 7.74 -8.28 -19.06
C ILE A 50 8.35 -6.88 -19.09
N HIS A 51 8.95 -6.50 -20.21
CA HIS A 51 9.56 -5.18 -20.35
C HIS A 51 8.53 -4.04 -20.15
N GLY A 52 7.37 -4.14 -20.78
CA GLY A 52 6.30 -3.14 -20.61
C GLY A 52 5.76 -3.08 -19.17
N LEU A 53 5.67 -4.22 -18.48
CA LEU A 53 5.27 -4.25 -17.07
C LEU A 53 6.35 -3.64 -16.16
N GLU A 54 7.63 -3.90 -16.41
CA GLU A 54 8.74 -3.31 -15.67
C GLU A 54 8.78 -1.79 -15.78
N GLU A 55 8.55 -1.25 -16.99
CA GLU A 55 8.45 0.20 -17.19
C GLU A 55 7.28 0.80 -16.42
N LYS A 56 6.11 0.16 -16.48
CA LYS A 56 4.92 0.62 -15.75
C LYS A 56 5.13 0.58 -14.25
N VAL A 57 5.77 -0.47 -13.72
CA VAL A 57 6.14 -0.56 -12.30
C VAL A 57 7.08 0.58 -11.92
N ARG A 58 8.08 0.88 -12.76
CA ARG A 58 9.01 1.98 -12.52
C ARG A 58 8.30 3.34 -12.48
N GLU A 59 7.39 3.58 -13.42
CA GLU A 59 6.61 4.81 -13.49
C GLU A 59 5.71 4.98 -12.26
N LEU A 60 4.94 3.94 -11.91
CA LEU A 60 4.06 3.94 -10.74
C LEU A 60 4.84 4.14 -9.43
N THR A 61 6.01 3.51 -9.31
CA THR A 61 6.88 3.68 -8.13
C THR A 61 7.39 5.13 -8.03
N SER A 62 7.78 5.75 -9.15
CA SER A 62 8.19 7.16 -9.16
C SER A 62 7.04 8.10 -8.82
N LEU A 63 5.84 7.82 -9.33
CA LEU A 63 4.64 8.61 -9.04
C LEU A 63 4.25 8.51 -7.56
N GLN A 64 4.28 7.31 -7.00
CA GLN A 64 4.00 7.07 -5.58
C GLN A 64 5.00 7.82 -4.69
N ALA A 65 6.30 7.76 -4.98
CA ALA A 65 7.31 8.47 -4.20
C ALA A 65 7.06 9.99 -4.19
N LYS A 66 6.72 10.58 -5.35
CA LYS A 66 6.36 12.01 -5.45
C LYS A 66 5.09 12.34 -4.65
N GLN A 67 4.12 11.45 -4.65
CA GLN A 67 2.88 11.64 -3.91
C GLN A 67 3.11 11.57 -2.40
N GLU A 68 3.95 10.65 -1.93
CA GLU A 68 4.36 10.54 -0.54
C GLU A 68 5.13 11.78 -0.08
N GLU A 69 6.07 12.28 -0.88
CA GLU A 69 6.80 13.53 -0.61
C GLU A 69 5.83 14.72 -0.49
N ASN A 70 4.92 14.88 -1.45
CA ASN A 70 3.91 15.93 -1.40
C ASN A 70 3.01 15.83 -0.17
N MET A 71 2.67 14.61 0.26
CA MET A 71 1.87 14.39 1.46
C MET A 71 2.61 14.85 2.72
N GLU A 72 3.92 14.57 2.83
CA GLU A 72 4.73 15.05 3.96
C GLU A 72 4.86 16.57 3.96
N ILE A 73 5.03 17.21 2.80
CA ILE A 73 5.03 18.69 2.69
C ILE A 73 3.71 19.28 3.20
N VAL A 74 2.57 18.66 2.84
CA VAL A 74 1.25 19.11 3.31
C VAL A 74 1.10 18.90 4.82
N LYS A 75 1.57 17.77 5.37
CA LYS A 75 1.57 17.53 6.81
C LYS A 75 2.41 18.56 7.55
N ASP A 76 3.61 18.84 7.05
CA ASP A 76 4.50 19.86 7.62
C ASP A 76 3.85 21.24 7.56
N LEU A 77 3.18 21.60 6.46
CA LEU A 77 2.44 22.86 6.35
C LEU A 77 1.37 22.97 7.45
N PHE A 78 0.56 21.93 7.66
CA PHE A 78 -0.48 21.94 8.70
C PHE A 78 0.09 21.88 10.12
N GLU A 79 1.22 21.22 10.33
CA GLU A 79 1.91 21.24 11.61
C GLU A 79 2.36 22.67 11.97
N HIS A 80 2.98 23.38 11.02
CA HIS A 80 3.44 24.75 11.26
C HIS A 80 2.29 25.77 11.35
N LEU A 81 1.22 25.58 10.55
CA LEU A 81 0.10 26.51 10.50
C LEU A 81 -0.92 26.31 11.62
N CYS A 82 -1.18 25.06 12.00
CA CYS A 82 -2.25 24.69 12.94
C CYS A 82 -1.72 24.05 14.24
N GLY A 83 -0.42 23.73 14.34
CA GLY A 83 0.13 23.03 15.50
C GLY A 83 -0.45 21.62 15.66
N VAL A 84 -0.85 20.98 14.56
CA VAL A 84 -1.44 19.64 14.54
C VAL A 84 -0.69 18.78 13.52
N ARG A 85 -0.25 17.61 13.95
CA ARG A 85 0.33 16.58 13.09
C ARG A 85 -0.55 15.34 13.10
N VAL A 86 -0.90 14.85 11.92
CA VAL A 86 -1.57 13.55 11.73
C VAL A 86 -0.51 12.53 11.37
N HIS A 87 -0.28 11.56 12.25
CA HIS A 87 0.80 10.57 12.10
C HIS A 87 0.40 9.41 11.23
N LYS A 88 -0.78 8.85 11.49
CA LYS A 88 -1.29 7.65 10.84
C LYS A 88 -2.80 7.75 10.67
N SER A 89 -3.29 7.13 9.61
CA SER A 89 -4.71 6.87 9.39
C SER A 89 -4.90 5.38 9.18
N TYR A 90 -5.95 4.82 9.78
CA TYR A 90 -6.35 3.42 9.57
C TYR A 90 -7.86 3.31 9.64
N GLU A 91 -8.42 2.34 8.93
CA GLU A 91 -9.85 2.07 8.92
C GLU A 91 -10.10 0.70 9.55
N ASP A 92 -11.10 0.62 10.41
CA ASP A 92 -11.57 -0.62 11.01
C ASP A 92 -13.10 -0.73 10.88
N ASP A 93 -13.67 -1.82 11.40
CA ASP A 93 -15.13 -2.07 11.34
C ASP A 93 -15.96 -0.98 12.05
N THR A 94 -15.33 -0.17 12.91
CA THR A 94 -15.99 0.92 13.66
C THR A 94 -15.90 2.26 12.94
N GLY A 95 -14.87 2.48 12.11
CA GLY A 95 -14.75 3.68 11.29
C GLY A 95 -13.32 4.03 10.90
N LEU A 96 -13.15 5.27 10.46
CA LEU A 96 -11.85 5.81 10.04
C LEU A 96 -11.17 6.53 11.22
N TRP A 97 -9.97 6.09 11.58
CA TRP A 97 -9.21 6.60 12.73
C TRP A 97 -7.96 7.33 12.31
N PHE A 98 -7.64 8.39 13.06
CA PHE A 98 -6.44 9.19 12.90
C PHE A 98 -5.68 9.30 14.21
N ASP A 99 -4.41 8.93 14.21
CA ASP A 99 -3.49 9.18 15.32
C ASP A 99 -2.89 10.58 15.16
N THR A 100 -3.13 11.45 16.15
CA THR A 100 -2.82 12.88 16.04
C THR A 100 -2.09 13.40 17.26
N SER A 101 -1.22 14.39 17.04
CA SER A 101 -0.63 15.22 18.10
C SER A 101 -0.98 16.67 17.83
N GLN A 102 -1.51 17.35 18.83
CA GLN A 102 -1.73 18.79 18.80
C GLN A 102 -0.93 19.44 19.89
N GLY A 103 -0.24 20.55 19.59
CA GLY A 103 0.49 21.26 20.61
C GLY A 103 1.41 22.34 20.10
N SER A 104 2.12 22.92 21.06
CA SER A 104 3.18 23.89 20.83
C SER A 104 4.26 23.72 21.91
N LYS A 105 5.14 24.70 22.08
CA LYS A 105 6.21 24.69 23.10
C LYS A 105 5.69 24.53 24.53
N ASN A 106 4.42 24.85 24.78
CA ASN A 106 3.82 24.88 26.12
C ASN A 106 3.19 23.54 26.53
N GLY A 107 3.07 22.58 25.61
CA GLY A 107 2.43 21.29 25.85
C GLY A 107 1.99 20.64 24.55
N ILE A 108 2.04 19.30 24.52
CA ILE A 108 1.59 18.47 23.40
C ILE A 108 0.59 17.46 23.96
N MET A 109 -0.56 17.35 23.29
CA MET A 109 -1.59 16.36 23.59
C MET A 109 -1.70 15.39 22.42
N ASP A 110 -1.50 14.10 22.72
CA ASP A 110 -1.71 13.01 21.76
C ASP A 110 -3.10 12.44 21.93
N TYR A 111 -3.78 12.19 20.82
CA TYR A 111 -5.11 11.62 20.82
C TYR A 111 -5.46 10.98 19.48
N LYS A 112 -6.48 10.13 19.49
CA LYS A 112 -7.11 9.58 18.30
C LYS A 112 -8.42 10.27 18.00
N LEU A 113 -8.70 10.46 16.72
CA LEU A 113 -10.02 10.84 16.22
C LEU A 113 -10.57 9.73 15.35
N GLY A 114 -11.68 9.13 15.77
CA GLY A 114 -12.47 8.18 14.99
C GLY A 114 -13.64 8.88 14.33
N PHE A 115 -13.86 8.62 13.05
CA PHE A 115 -14.97 9.14 12.26
C PHE A 115 -15.91 7.99 11.95
N VAL A 116 -17.06 7.98 12.63
CA VAL A 116 -18.04 6.90 12.57
C VAL A 116 -19.32 7.42 11.94
N LYS A 117 -19.99 6.59 11.14
CA LYS A 117 -21.35 6.91 10.68
C LYS A 117 -22.29 6.76 11.89
N SER A 118 -22.94 7.85 12.29
CA SER A 118 -23.84 7.80 13.44
C SER A 118 -25.10 7.01 13.07
N GLU A 119 -25.48 6.05 13.91
CA GLU A 119 -26.75 5.34 13.78
C GLU A 119 -27.94 6.18 14.25
N SER A 120 -27.68 7.13 15.15
CA SER A 120 -28.73 7.91 15.85
C SER A 120 -29.10 9.21 15.14
N PHE A 121 -28.20 9.78 14.33
CA PHE A 121 -28.43 11.05 13.63
C PHE A 121 -27.87 11.01 12.21
N PRO A 122 -28.46 11.73 11.25
CA PRO A 122 -27.88 11.86 9.92
C PRO A 122 -26.56 12.64 9.99
N GLY A 123 -25.44 11.93 9.85
CA GLY A 123 -24.12 12.53 9.73
C GLY A 123 -22.98 11.69 10.30
N THR A 124 -21.79 12.29 10.28
CA THR A 124 -20.58 11.71 10.87
C THR A 124 -20.44 12.16 12.32
N GLU A 125 -20.24 11.20 13.20
CA GLU A 125 -19.91 11.37 14.60
C GLU A 125 -18.40 11.20 14.79
N VAL A 126 -17.81 12.04 15.63
CA VAL A 126 -16.38 12.05 15.92
C VAL A 126 -16.15 11.56 17.33
N ILE A 127 -15.37 10.49 17.44
CA ILE A 127 -14.94 9.90 18.71
C ILE A 127 -13.52 10.39 19.00
N TYR A 128 -13.34 11.03 20.14
CA TYR A 128 -12.05 11.49 20.63
C TYR A 128 -11.54 10.56 21.72
N VAL A 129 -10.31 10.06 21.59
CA VAL A 129 -9.66 9.19 22.59
C VAL A 129 -8.28 9.74 22.95
N PRO A 130 -8.06 10.21 24.20
CA PRO A 130 -6.76 10.73 24.62
C PRO A 130 -5.72 9.61 24.78
N LEU A 131 -4.48 9.87 24.36
CA LEU A 131 -3.38 8.91 24.41
C LEU A 131 -2.35 9.33 25.47
N LEU A 132 -2.59 8.90 26.71
CA LEU A 132 -1.80 9.33 27.87
C LEU A 132 -0.64 8.38 28.24
N LYS A 133 -0.61 7.16 27.68
CA LYS A 133 0.27 6.07 28.14
C LYS A 133 1.77 6.34 28.00
N GLN A 134 2.16 7.23 27.10
CA GLN A 134 3.57 7.56 26.84
C GLN A 134 4.02 8.87 27.49
N ARG A 135 3.14 9.52 28.28
CA ARG A 135 3.44 10.81 28.92
C ARG A 135 4.06 10.61 30.29
N THR A 136 5.03 11.46 30.62
CA THR A 136 5.62 11.50 31.97
C THR A 136 4.63 12.07 32.97
N SER A 137 4.80 11.73 34.26
CA SER A 137 3.94 12.25 35.33
C SER A 137 3.94 13.78 35.41
N ASP A 138 5.10 14.40 35.12
CA ASP A 138 5.25 15.86 35.13
C ASP A 138 4.52 16.52 33.96
N GLU A 139 4.63 15.95 32.75
CA GLU A 139 3.87 16.41 31.58
C GLU A 139 2.36 16.31 31.82
N LEU A 140 1.90 15.20 32.40
CA LEU A 140 0.48 15.02 32.73
C LEU A 140 -0.02 16.07 33.73
N ARG A 141 0.78 16.40 34.74
CA ARG A 141 0.43 17.44 35.72
C ARG A 141 0.32 18.81 35.07
N ILE A 142 1.22 19.15 34.14
CA ILE A 142 1.15 20.39 33.36
C ILE A 142 -0.12 20.42 32.51
N LEU A 143 -0.41 19.34 31.78
CA LEU A 143 -1.60 19.23 30.93
C LEU A 143 -2.89 19.33 31.75
N GLN A 144 -2.96 18.70 32.93
CA GLN A 144 -4.11 18.77 33.84
C GLN A 144 -4.40 20.20 34.32
N ASN A 145 -3.37 21.04 34.45
CA ASN A 145 -3.54 22.44 34.81
C ASN A 145 -4.00 23.32 33.61
N GLN A 146 -3.70 22.90 32.38
CA GLN A 146 -4.01 23.65 31.16
C GLN A 146 -5.38 23.29 30.57
N ILE A 147 -5.70 22.00 30.56
CA ILE A 147 -6.80 21.37 29.83
C ILE A 147 -7.92 20.93 30.80
N PRO A 148 -9.20 21.13 30.46
CA PRO A 148 -10.31 20.62 31.27
C PRO A 148 -10.26 19.10 31.48
N ALA A 149 -10.67 18.65 32.67
CA ALA A 149 -10.66 17.23 33.06
C ALA A 149 -11.38 16.30 32.06
N TYR A 150 -12.50 16.73 31.49
CA TYR A 150 -13.26 15.92 30.52
C TYR A 150 -12.49 15.61 29.22
N MET A 151 -11.44 16.36 28.88
CA MET A 151 -10.59 16.06 27.71
C MET A 151 -9.56 14.96 27.99
N PHE A 152 -9.51 14.42 29.21
CA PHE A 152 -8.76 13.21 29.54
C PHE A 152 -9.61 11.94 29.45
N ASP A 153 -10.91 12.09 29.18
CA ASP A 153 -11.84 11.01 28.93
C ASP A 153 -12.15 10.85 27.43
N THR A 154 -12.76 9.71 27.08
CA THR A 154 -13.26 9.51 25.72
C THR A 154 -14.53 10.34 25.49
N LEU A 155 -14.55 11.12 24.42
CA LEU A 155 -15.67 12.01 24.08
C LEU A 155 -16.27 11.61 22.74
N SER A 156 -17.56 11.88 22.58
CA SER A 156 -18.24 11.80 21.28
C SER A 156 -18.96 13.11 20.98
N PHE A 157 -18.84 13.60 19.75
CA PHE A 157 -19.49 14.82 19.30
C PHE A 157 -19.69 14.84 17.78
N PRO A 158 -20.65 15.62 17.25
CA PRO A 158 -20.89 15.68 15.80
C PRO A 158 -19.72 16.34 15.06
N LEU A 159 -19.48 15.94 13.81
CA LEU A 159 -18.41 16.51 12.96
C LEU A 159 -18.42 18.05 12.89
N LYS A 160 -19.60 18.67 12.91
CA LYS A 160 -19.76 20.14 12.92
C LYS A 160 -19.09 20.82 14.11
N ALA A 161 -18.91 20.11 15.23
CA ALA A 161 -18.27 20.60 16.44
C ALA A 161 -16.74 20.40 16.46
N LEU A 162 -16.16 19.68 15.48
CA LEU A 162 -14.72 19.35 15.45
C LEU A 162 -13.83 20.60 15.48
N HIS A 163 -14.21 21.65 14.74
CA HIS A 163 -13.50 22.94 14.78
C HIS A 163 -13.51 23.54 16.21
N GLN A 164 -14.65 23.48 16.91
CA GLN A 164 -14.77 24.03 18.26
C GLN A 164 -13.91 23.24 19.25
N PHE A 165 -13.88 21.91 19.11
CA PHE A 165 -12.98 21.03 19.85
C PHE A 165 -11.52 21.43 19.61
N TYR A 166 -11.09 21.53 18.35
CA TYR A 166 -9.73 21.95 17.97
C TYR A 166 -9.38 23.32 18.57
N SER A 167 -10.24 24.33 18.43
CA SER A 167 -10.00 25.67 18.97
C SER A 167 -9.95 25.68 20.50
N LYS A 168 -10.69 24.80 21.18
CA LYS A 168 -10.63 24.67 22.64
C LYS A 168 -9.29 24.06 23.06
N MET A 169 -8.87 22.98 22.40
CA MET A 169 -7.59 22.30 22.65
C MET A 169 -6.40 23.27 22.42
N ALA A 170 -6.38 23.95 21.27
CA ALA A 170 -5.35 24.94 20.94
C ALA A 170 -5.24 26.05 21.99
N ARG A 171 -6.38 26.61 22.42
CA ARG A 171 -6.41 27.66 23.46
C ARG A 171 -5.90 27.15 24.81
N CYS A 172 -6.21 25.90 25.17
CA CYS A 172 -5.75 25.31 26.42
C CYS A 172 -4.24 25.06 26.40
N LEU A 173 -3.71 24.46 25.33
CA LEU A 173 -2.29 24.16 25.18
C LEU A 173 -1.42 25.42 25.04
N ASN A 174 -1.98 26.53 24.54
CA ASN A 174 -1.26 27.80 24.47
C ASN A 174 -1.25 28.61 25.78
N LYS A 175 -1.94 28.16 26.84
CA LYS A 175 -1.84 28.82 28.15
C LYS A 175 -0.41 28.72 28.66
N LYS A 176 0.16 29.85 29.10
CA LYS A 176 1.46 29.86 29.77
C LYS A 176 1.38 28.95 30.99
N VAL A 177 2.36 28.04 31.10
CA VAL A 177 2.59 27.31 32.33
C VAL A 177 3.03 28.35 33.36
N ASN A 178 2.18 28.66 34.33
CA ASN A 178 2.61 29.50 35.44
C ASN A 178 3.63 28.67 36.25
N GLU A 179 4.89 29.08 36.22
CA GLU A 179 5.98 28.52 37.06
C GLU A 179 5.82 28.90 38.55
N ASN A 180 4.61 28.80 39.10
CA ASN A 180 4.35 29.08 40.51
C ASN A 180 3.74 27.85 41.20
N ASN A 181 4.62 26.95 41.64
CA ASN A 181 4.74 26.43 43.02
C ASN A 181 5.71 25.25 43.07
#